data_AF-A0A239NSQ2-F1
#
_entry.id   AF-A0A239NSQ2-F1
#
_cell.length_a   1.000
_cell.length_b   1.000
_cell.length_c   1.000
_cell.angle_alpha   90.00
_cell.angle_beta   90.00
_cell.angle_gamma   90.00
#
_symmetry.space_group_name_H-M   'P 1'
#
loop_
_entity.id
_entity.type
_entity.pdbx_description
1 polymer ?
#
loop_
_entity_poly.entity_id
_entity_poly.type
_entity_poly.pdbx_seq_one_letter_code
_entity_poly.pdbx_strand_id
1 'polypeptide(L)'
;MTYWGFDGAPHTGELVINKSVADQVVSVFRKLYGQRFPIRQMRSVEVYKGSDAASMKADNTSGFNCRRVGTSGSWSQHAYGLAIDINTRENPYIHPYPGGTLEPPNAKDYVRRPLDRPGVINPGDAVVRAFKKIGWGWGGSWSTEKDYQHFSQNGR
;
A
#
# COMPACT_ATOMS: atom_id res chain seq x y z
N MET A 1 -12.63 -5.55 -7.13
CA MET A 1 -12.41 -5.83 -5.70
C MET A 1 -13.36 -4.97 -4.89
N THR A 2 -14.13 -5.55 -3.95
CA THR A 2 -15.01 -4.78 -3.07
C THR A 2 -14.27 -4.37 -1.80
N TYR A 3 -14.45 -3.13 -1.35
CA TYR A 3 -13.82 -2.59 -0.13
C TYR A 3 -14.80 -1.70 0.65
N TRP A 4 -14.52 -1.42 1.92
CA TRP A 4 -15.24 -0.38 2.68
C TRP A 4 -14.52 0.95 2.51
N GLY A 5 -15.27 1.98 2.13
CA GLY A 5 -14.77 3.34 2.00
C GLY A 5 -14.63 4.03 3.36
N PHE A 6 -13.90 5.14 3.37
CA PHE A 6 -13.85 6.05 4.52
C PHE A 6 -15.20 6.71 4.84
N ASP A 7 -16.14 6.69 3.89
CA ASP A 7 -17.54 7.10 4.06
C ASP A 7 -18.40 6.05 4.77
N GLY A 8 -17.82 4.89 5.12
CA GLY A 8 -18.54 3.82 5.79
C GLY A 8 -19.54 3.11 4.86
N ALA A 9 -19.31 3.10 3.54
CA ALA A 9 -20.10 2.37 2.55
C ALA A 9 -19.25 1.35 1.75
N PRO A 10 -19.85 0.29 1.19
CA PRO A 10 -19.14 -0.60 0.25
C PRO A 10 -18.90 0.08 -1.09
N HIS A 11 -17.70 -0.09 -1.63
CA HIS A 11 -17.30 0.39 -2.96
C HIS A 11 -16.69 -0.76 -3.76
N THR A 12 -16.60 -0.57 -5.08
CA THR A 12 -15.86 -1.46 -5.98
C THR A 12 -14.70 -0.70 -6.61
N GLY A 13 -13.51 -1.30 -6.56
CA GLY A 13 -12.31 -0.77 -7.20
C GLY A 13 -11.54 -1.85 -7.95
N GLU A 14 -10.40 -1.46 -8.51
CA GLU A 14 -9.59 -2.31 -9.37
C GLU A 14 -8.14 -2.40 -8.87
N LEU A 15 -7.62 -3.63 -8.83
CA LEU A 15 -6.21 -3.92 -8.59
C LEU A 15 -5.70 -4.79 -9.73
N VAL A 16 -4.69 -4.28 -10.43
CA VAL A 16 -3.91 -5.07 -11.39
C VAL A 16 -2.77 -5.73 -10.62
N ILE A 17 -2.69 -7.05 -10.65
CA ILE A 17 -1.70 -7.86 -9.90
C ILE A 17 -1.27 -9.06 -10.73
N ASN A 18 -0.17 -9.71 -10.33
CA ASN A 18 0.28 -10.93 -10.98
C ASN A 18 -0.75 -12.05 -10.82
N LYS A 19 -1.02 -12.79 -11.89
CA LYS A 19 -1.94 -13.93 -11.88
C LYS A 19 -1.57 -14.96 -10.82
N SER A 20 -0.29 -15.19 -10.57
CA SER A 20 0.19 -16.21 -9.61
C SER A 20 -0.21 -15.93 -8.15
N VAL A 21 -0.50 -14.67 -7.81
CA VAL A 21 -0.86 -14.24 -6.43
C VAL A 21 -2.30 -13.76 -6.32
N ALA A 22 -3.08 -13.81 -7.41
CA ALA A 22 -4.40 -13.19 -7.47
C ALA A 22 -5.36 -13.70 -6.40
N ASP A 23 -5.48 -15.01 -6.25
CA ASP A 23 -6.36 -15.62 -5.25
C ASP A 23 -5.92 -15.33 -3.81
N GLN A 24 -4.60 -15.28 -3.58
CA GLN A 24 -4.03 -14.92 -2.28
C GLN A 24 -4.39 -13.49 -1.91
N VAL A 25 -4.21 -12.54 -2.82
CA VAL A 25 -4.56 -11.14 -2.62
C VAL A 25 -6.07 -10.97 -2.42
N VAL A 26 -6.91 -11.64 -3.21
CA VAL A 26 -8.38 -11.65 -2.99
C VAL A 26 -8.72 -12.13 -1.58
N SER A 27 -8.03 -13.15 -1.06
CA SER A 27 -8.24 -13.64 0.31
C SER A 27 -7.90 -12.59 1.37
N VAL A 28 -6.88 -11.75 1.14
CA VAL A 28 -6.50 -10.65 2.03
C VAL A 28 -7.60 -9.58 2.02
N PHE A 29 -8.00 -9.09 0.85
CA PHE A 29 -9.00 -8.03 0.74
C PHE A 29 -10.39 -8.48 1.22
N ARG A 30 -10.76 -9.77 1.08
CA ARG A 30 -11.98 -10.31 1.71
C ARG A 30 -11.94 -10.18 3.24
N LYS A 31 -10.79 -10.41 3.87
CA LYS A 31 -10.64 -10.23 5.32
C LYS A 31 -10.72 -8.77 5.72
N LEU A 32 -10.05 -7.89 4.98
CA LEU A 32 -10.12 -6.44 5.20
C LEU A 32 -11.55 -5.93 5.08
N TYR A 33 -12.29 -6.41 4.08
CA TYR A 33 -13.71 -6.10 3.90
C TYR A 33 -14.54 -6.57 5.10
N GLY A 34 -14.36 -7.82 5.56
CA GLY A 34 -15.06 -8.34 6.73
C GLY A 34 -14.75 -7.58 8.02
N GLN A 35 -13.56 -7.00 8.13
CA GLN A 35 -13.13 -6.16 9.25
C GLN A 35 -13.49 -4.69 9.09
N ARG A 36 -14.11 -4.30 7.96
CA ARG A 36 -14.41 -2.91 7.61
C ARG A 36 -13.18 -2.01 7.68
N PHE A 37 -11.99 -2.54 7.34
CA PHE A 37 -10.79 -1.71 7.22
C PHE A 37 -11.03 -0.70 6.08
N PRO A 38 -10.97 0.61 6.35
CA PRO A 38 -11.34 1.61 5.36
C PRO A 38 -10.22 1.78 4.33
N ILE A 39 -10.61 1.79 3.06
CA ILE A 39 -9.75 2.08 1.91
C ILE A 39 -10.28 3.34 1.24
N ARG A 40 -9.41 4.30 0.96
CA ARG A 40 -9.83 5.58 0.37
C ARG A 40 -10.36 5.40 -1.04
N GLN A 41 -9.56 4.74 -1.86
CA GLN A 41 -9.90 4.37 -3.22
C GLN A 41 -8.95 3.28 -3.71
N MET A 42 -9.33 2.64 -4.80
CA MET A 42 -8.57 1.56 -5.40
C MET A 42 -8.74 1.64 -6.92
N ARG A 43 -7.77 2.26 -7.58
CA ARG A 43 -7.77 2.52 -9.03
C ARG A 43 -6.46 2.02 -9.65
N SER A 44 -6.55 1.52 -10.88
CA SER A 44 -5.36 1.25 -11.70
C SER A 44 -4.51 2.53 -11.83
N VAL A 45 -3.18 2.34 -11.81
CA VAL A 45 -2.22 3.46 -11.93
C VAL A 45 -2.30 4.13 -13.30
N GLU A 46 -2.91 3.47 -14.30
CA GLU A 46 -3.19 4.04 -15.62
C GLU A 46 -4.05 5.31 -15.57
N VAL A 47 -4.96 5.42 -14.59
CA VAL A 47 -5.76 6.65 -14.36
C VAL A 47 -4.86 7.86 -14.08
N TYR A 48 -3.67 7.61 -13.55
CA TYR A 48 -2.64 8.61 -13.27
C TYR A 48 -1.54 8.65 -14.33
N LYS A 49 -1.78 8.05 -15.52
CA LYS A 49 -0.83 7.96 -16.63
C LYS A 49 0.51 7.30 -16.24
N GLY A 50 0.48 6.34 -15.31
CA GLY A 50 1.68 5.69 -14.79
C GLY A 50 2.43 6.49 -13.70
N SER A 51 1.95 7.68 -13.31
CA SER A 51 2.61 8.50 -12.30
C SER A 51 2.36 7.97 -10.89
N ASP A 52 3.39 7.37 -10.31
CA ASP A 52 3.39 6.88 -8.93
C ASP A 52 3.10 8.01 -7.93
N ALA A 53 3.76 9.16 -8.09
CA ALA A 53 3.57 10.33 -7.23
C ALA A 53 2.13 10.88 -7.29
N ALA A 54 1.49 10.90 -8.47
CA ALA A 54 0.10 11.33 -8.59
C ALA A 54 -0.87 10.33 -7.96
N SER A 55 -0.63 9.03 -8.15
CA SER A 55 -1.39 7.94 -7.49
C SER A 55 -1.28 8.06 -5.95
N MET A 56 -0.06 8.22 -5.44
CA MET A 56 0.19 8.36 -4.00
C MET A 56 -0.45 9.62 -3.41
N LYS A 57 -0.32 10.76 -4.09
CA LYS A 57 -0.92 12.03 -3.63
C LYS A 57 -2.45 11.96 -3.56
N ALA A 58 -3.06 11.16 -4.44
CA ALA A 58 -4.49 10.90 -4.45
C ALA A 58 -4.94 9.91 -3.36
N ASP A 59 -4.02 9.37 -2.54
CA ASP A 59 -4.33 8.40 -1.49
C ASP A 59 -4.91 7.08 -2.06
N ASN A 60 -4.27 6.59 -3.12
CA ASN A 60 -4.72 5.40 -3.83
C ASN A 60 -4.20 4.11 -3.19
N THR A 61 -5.00 3.05 -3.25
CA THR A 61 -4.52 1.68 -3.05
C THR A 61 -4.26 1.06 -4.43
N SER A 62 -3.03 0.64 -4.70
CA SER A 62 -2.62 0.17 -6.04
C SER A 62 -1.65 -1.01 -6.00
N GLY A 63 -1.71 -1.86 -7.03
CA GLY A 63 -0.81 -2.99 -7.25
C GLY A 63 0.24 -2.67 -8.31
N PHE A 64 0.07 -3.22 -9.51
CA PHE A 64 1.00 -3.06 -10.62
C PHE A 64 1.29 -1.59 -10.97
N ASN A 65 2.58 -1.26 -11.05
CA ASN A 65 3.11 -0.03 -11.62
C ASN A 65 4.52 -0.32 -12.16
N CYS A 66 4.72 -0.22 -13.48
CA CYS A 66 6.00 -0.55 -14.11
C CYS A 66 7.04 0.55 -13.84
N ARG A 67 7.79 0.41 -12.74
CA ARG A 67 8.81 1.36 -12.31
C ARG A 67 10.04 0.71 -11.68
N ARG A 68 11.16 1.44 -11.73
CA ARG A 68 12.38 1.14 -10.98
C ARG A 68 12.24 1.58 -9.52
N VAL A 69 13.06 1.02 -8.63
CA VAL A 69 13.17 1.49 -7.25
C VAL A 69 14.07 2.72 -7.23
N GLY A 70 13.50 3.91 -7.01
CA GLY A 70 14.24 5.18 -7.00
C GLY A 70 15.13 5.36 -8.23
N THR A 71 16.40 5.71 -8.01
CA THR A 71 17.42 5.82 -9.07
C THR A 71 18.18 4.51 -9.32
N SER A 72 17.80 3.41 -8.65
CA SER A 72 18.51 2.13 -8.79
C SER A 72 18.28 1.48 -10.16
N GLY A 73 19.19 0.56 -10.51
CA GLY A 73 19.04 -0.32 -11.66
C GLY A 73 18.01 -1.45 -11.49
N SER A 74 17.39 -1.57 -10.31
CA SER A 74 16.48 -2.67 -9.98
C SER A 74 15.01 -2.31 -10.23
N TRP A 75 14.25 -3.30 -10.68
CA TRP A 75 12.80 -3.18 -10.83
C TRP A 75 12.10 -3.34 -9.48
N SER A 76 11.06 -2.53 -9.26
CA SER A 76 10.19 -2.67 -8.10
C SER A 76 9.35 -3.94 -8.20
N GLN A 77 8.93 -4.51 -7.07
CA GLN A 77 7.92 -5.57 -7.04
C GLN A 77 6.59 -5.13 -7.66
N HIS A 78 6.28 -3.82 -7.65
CA HIS A 78 5.16 -3.27 -8.40
C HIS A 78 5.26 -3.52 -9.91
N ALA A 79 6.47 -3.55 -10.48
CA ALA A 79 6.66 -3.82 -11.91
C ALA A 79 6.34 -5.27 -12.30
N TYR A 80 6.23 -6.17 -11.31
CA TYR A 80 5.88 -7.57 -11.52
C TYR A 80 4.45 -7.90 -11.06
N GLY A 81 3.70 -6.92 -10.53
CA GLY A 81 2.39 -7.13 -9.91
C GLY A 81 2.48 -7.95 -8.61
N LEU A 82 3.62 -7.89 -7.91
CA LEU A 82 3.94 -8.65 -6.69
C LEU A 82 4.04 -7.76 -5.45
N ALA A 83 3.53 -6.53 -5.55
CA ALA A 83 3.40 -5.60 -4.44
C ALA A 83 2.08 -4.84 -4.50
N ILE A 84 1.66 -4.33 -3.33
CA ILE A 84 0.47 -3.51 -3.13
C ILE A 84 0.82 -2.39 -2.15
N ASP A 85 0.48 -1.16 -2.51
CA ASP A 85 0.48 0.00 -1.62
C ASP A 85 -0.95 0.29 -1.16
N ILE A 86 -1.17 0.51 0.15
CA ILE A 86 -2.50 0.72 0.75
C ILE A 86 -2.61 2.10 1.38
N ASN A 87 -3.62 2.87 0.97
CA ASN A 87 -3.93 4.23 1.45
C ASN A 87 -2.65 5.05 1.62
N THR A 88 -2.00 5.35 0.51
CA THR A 88 -0.66 5.94 0.43
C THR A 88 -0.51 7.21 1.27
N ARG A 89 -1.60 7.98 1.50
CA ARG A 89 -1.56 9.15 2.39
C ARG A 89 -1.62 8.76 3.87
N GLU A 90 -2.48 7.83 4.24
CA GLU A 90 -2.55 7.34 5.62
C GLU A 90 -1.31 6.53 6.01
N ASN A 91 -0.59 5.95 5.04
CA ASN A 91 0.55 5.07 5.25
C ASN A 91 1.77 5.51 4.40
N PRO A 92 2.39 6.66 4.70
CA PRO A 92 3.45 7.18 3.84
C PRO A 92 4.72 6.33 3.83
N TYR A 93 5.46 6.45 2.73
CA TYR A 93 6.88 6.10 2.68
C TYR A 93 7.72 7.24 3.28
N ILE A 94 8.66 6.88 4.16
CA ILE A 94 9.58 7.78 4.83
C ILE A 94 10.99 7.48 4.32
N HIS A 95 11.57 8.46 3.61
CA HIS A 95 12.92 8.35 3.09
C HIS A 95 13.95 8.28 4.21
N PRO A 96 15.02 7.48 4.07
CA PRO A 96 16.04 7.30 5.11
C PRO A 96 17.04 8.47 5.23
N TYR A 97 16.92 9.51 4.40
CA TYR A 97 17.89 10.62 4.33
C TYR A 97 17.60 11.76 5.31
N PRO A 98 18.65 12.47 5.80
CA PRO A 98 18.48 13.68 6.61
C PRO A 98 17.68 14.74 5.82
N GLY A 99 16.61 15.26 6.42
CA GLY A 99 15.68 16.19 5.77
C GLY A 99 14.24 15.69 5.69
N GLY A 100 14.00 14.40 5.99
CA GLY A 100 12.67 13.87 6.31
C GLY A 100 11.66 13.98 5.18
N THR A 101 12.10 13.80 3.92
CA THR A 101 11.17 13.70 2.79
C THR A 101 10.28 12.49 2.99
N LEU A 102 8.99 12.67 2.74
CA LEU A 102 8.00 11.59 2.80
C LEU A 102 7.16 11.60 1.52
N GLU A 103 6.68 10.43 1.15
CA GLU A 103 5.82 10.23 0.00
C GLU A 103 4.50 9.60 0.45
N PRO A 104 3.35 10.23 0.13
CA PRO A 104 3.22 11.52 -0.54
C PRO A 104 3.46 12.71 0.42
N PRO A 105 3.85 13.91 -0.08
CA PRO A 105 4.16 15.07 0.78
C PRO A 105 2.99 15.59 1.66
N ASN A 106 1.75 15.21 1.34
CA ASN A 106 0.53 15.55 2.08
C ASN A 106 0.18 14.55 3.21
N ALA A 107 1.13 13.70 3.62
CA ALA A 107 0.95 12.66 4.64
C ALA A 107 1.69 12.93 5.97
N LYS A 108 2.09 14.19 6.23
CA LYS A 108 2.87 14.57 7.43
C LYS A 108 2.25 14.12 8.75
N ASP A 109 0.92 14.15 8.84
CA ASP A 109 0.18 13.79 10.06
C ASP A 109 0.19 12.28 10.35
N TYR A 110 0.70 11.46 9.43
CA TYR A 110 0.69 10.00 9.51
C TYR A 110 2.08 9.38 9.69
N VAL A 111 3.13 10.18 9.87
CA VAL A 111 4.52 9.72 9.95
C VAL A 111 4.82 8.96 11.24
N ARG A 112 4.24 9.38 12.38
CA ARG A 112 4.50 8.76 13.68
C ARG A 112 3.54 7.59 13.93
N ARG A 113 4.09 6.50 14.48
CA ARG A 113 3.36 5.27 14.83
C ARG A 113 3.73 4.82 16.25
N PRO A 114 2.83 4.17 17.00
CA PRO A 114 1.46 3.84 16.60
C PRO A 114 0.58 5.09 16.49
N LEU A 115 -0.44 5.03 15.62
CA LEU A 115 -1.41 6.09 15.44
C LEU A 115 -2.80 5.48 15.27
N ASP A 116 -3.72 5.88 16.13
CA ASP A 116 -5.11 5.43 16.10
C ASP A 116 -5.93 6.36 15.21
N ARG A 117 -5.94 6.07 13.90
CA ARG A 117 -6.76 6.74 12.91
C ARG A 117 -7.29 5.74 11.87
N PRO A 118 -8.45 5.99 11.26
CA PRO A 118 -8.97 5.13 10.20
C PRO A 118 -7.97 4.94 9.05
N GLY A 119 -7.79 3.70 8.60
CA GLY A 119 -6.97 3.36 7.43
C GLY A 119 -5.46 3.41 7.65
N VAL A 120 -5.02 3.79 8.85
CA VAL A 120 -3.64 3.69 9.31
C VAL A 120 -3.31 2.23 9.66
N ILE A 121 -2.14 1.78 9.19
CA ILE A 121 -1.58 0.46 9.48
C ILE A 121 -0.49 0.59 10.54
N ASN A 122 -0.69 -0.09 11.67
CA ASN A 122 0.25 -0.21 12.77
C ASN A 122 0.88 -1.62 12.81
N PRO A 123 2.06 -1.77 13.46
CA PRO A 123 2.65 -3.08 13.70
C PRO A 123 1.66 -4.01 14.43
N GLY A 124 1.50 -5.20 13.89
CA GLY A 124 0.61 -6.21 14.45
C GLY A 124 -0.85 -6.10 14.01
N ASP A 125 -1.24 -5.07 13.24
CA ASP A 125 -2.63 -4.92 12.78
C ASP A 125 -3.11 -6.09 11.92
N ALA A 126 -4.43 -6.21 11.83
CA ALA A 126 -5.05 -7.28 11.06
C ALA A 126 -4.64 -7.29 9.58
N VAL A 127 -4.40 -6.12 8.99
CA VAL A 127 -3.87 -5.96 7.62
C VAL A 127 -2.49 -6.62 7.51
N VAL A 128 -1.57 -6.29 8.43
CA VAL A 128 -0.22 -6.87 8.46
C VAL A 128 -0.27 -8.39 8.63
N ARG A 129 -1.12 -8.88 9.53
CA ARG A 129 -1.29 -10.33 9.74
C ARG A 129 -1.91 -11.02 8.53
N ALA A 130 -2.81 -10.36 7.80
CA ALA A 130 -3.43 -10.92 6.60
C ALA A 130 -2.41 -11.13 5.48
N PHE A 131 -1.57 -10.12 5.19
CA PHE A 131 -0.47 -10.25 4.23
C PHE A 131 0.60 -11.26 4.69
N LYS A 132 0.99 -11.24 5.96
CA LYS A 132 1.92 -12.23 6.51
C LYS A 132 1.43 -13.67 6.32
N LYS A 133 0.11 -13.92 6.41
CA LYS A 133 -0.48 -15.26 6.23
C LYS A 133 -0.36 -15.77 4.79
N ILE A 134 -0.21 -14.90 3.80
CA ILE A 134 0.08 -15.29 2.40
C ILE A 134 1.58 -15.22 2.07
N GLY A 135 2.43 -15.03 3.08
CA GLY A 135 3.90 -14.99 2.93
C GLY A 135 4.47 -13.64 2.53
N TRP A 136 3.66 -12.56 2.51
CA TRP A 136 4.12 -11.23 2.12
C TRP A 136 4.70 -10.46 3.31
N GLY A 137 5.73 -9.65 3.05
CA GLY A 137 6.30 -8.73 4.02
C GLY A 137 5.61 -7.36 4.00
N TRP A 138 5.92 -6.53 5.00
CA TRP A 138 5.40 -5.17 5.14
C TRP A 138 6.54 -4.18 5.31
N GLY A 139 6.59 -3.12 4.50
CA GLY A 139 7.66 -2.12 4.52
C GLY A 139 7.79 -1.35 5.83
N GLY A 140 6.71 -1.23 6.61
CA GLY A 140 6.77 -0.66 7.96
C GLY A 140 7.66 -1.43 8.94
N SER A 141 7.99 -2.70 8.63
CA SER A 141 8.85 -3.57 9.45
C SER A 141 10.34 -3.48 9.11
N TRP A 142 10.74 -2.81 8.02
CA TRP A 142 12.14 -2.68 7.62
C TRP A 142 12.97 -1.85 8.60
N SER A 143 14.28 -2.08 8.69
CA SER A 143 15.14 -1.49 9.73
C SER A 143 15.60 -0.06 9.44
N THR A 144 15.79 0.30 8.17
CA THR A 144 16.39 1.57 7.74
C THR A 144 15.35 2.57 7.26
N GLU A 145 14.62 2.21 6.20
CA GLU A 145 13.54 3.02 5.63
C GLU A 145 12.18 2.47 6.07
N LYS A 146 11.18 3.34 6.18
CA LYS A 146 9.84 2.95 6.61
C LYS A 146 8.86 3.20 5.49
N ASP A 147 8.44 2.12 4.85
CA ASP A 147 7.43 2.17 3.80
C ASP A 147 6.09 1.60 4.31
N TYR A 148 5.28 2.45 4.94
CA TYR A 148 4.07 1.98 5.64
C TYR A 148 2.98 1.50 4.69
N GLN A 149 2.93 2.03 3.46
CA GLN A 149 1.96 1.64 2.43
C GLN A 149 2.27 0.25 1.87
N HIS A 150 3.55 -0.14 1.87
CA HIS A 150 4.05 -1.19 1.01
C HIS A 150 3.95 -2.60 1.57
N PHE A 151 3.36 -3.51 0.79
CA PHE A 151 3.39 -4.95 1.00
C PHE A 151 3.90 -5.65 -0.25
N SER A 152 4.85 -6.57 -0.11
CA SER A 152 5.44 -7.29 -1.24
C SER A 152 5.70 -8.76 -0.95
N GLN A 153 5.71 -9.58 -2.01
CA GLN A 153 5.93 -11.02 -1.90
C GLN A 153 7.32 -11.37 -1.35
N ASN A 154 8.35 -10.60 -1.72
CA ASN A 154 9.73 -10.80 -1.23
C ASN A 154 9.99 -10.07 0.11
N GLY A 155 9.05 -9.24 0.57
CA GLY A 155 9.17 -8.43 1.78
C GLY A 155 10.27 -7.38 1.73
N ARG A 156 10.62 -6.90 0.53
CA ARG A 156 11.65 -5.89 0.25
C ARG A 156 11.20 -4.97 -0.87
#